data_AF-A0A416S5T4-F1
#
_entry.id   AF-A0A416S5T4-F1
#
_cell.length_a   1.000
_cell.length_b   1.000
_cell.length_c   1.000
_cell.angle_alpha   90.00
_cell.angle_beta   90.00
_cell.angle_gamma   90.00
#
_symmetry.space_group_name_H-M   'P 1'
#
loop_
_entity.id
_entity.type
_entity.pdbx_description
1 polymer ?
#
loop_
_entity_poly.entity_id
_entity_poly.type
_entity_poly.pdbx_seq_one_letter_code
_entity_poly.pdbx_strand_id
1 'polypeptide(L)'
;MKILNKCPICGGKLEYNMLCQYTNIYGIKRNGDLTERRKRKEDAGSMECGFIACANEDFMTDCDLTVIVPQNSDIIISQIHDRYYYEEGEE
;
A
#
# COMPACT_ATOMS: atom_id res chain seq x y z
N MET A 1 16.68 0.54 15.38
CA MET A 1 16.41 0.51 13.92
C MET A 1 17.14 -0.63 13.19
N LYS A 2 16.40 -1.48 12.48
CA LYS A 2 16.89 -2.59 11.63
C LYS A 2 16.48 -2.33 10.16
N ILE A 3 17.27 -2.78 9.18
CA ILE A 3 16.88 -2.68 7.76
C ILE A 3 15.71 -3.63 7.50
N LEU A 4 14.63 -3.13 6.88
CA LEU A 4 13.46 -3.92 6.50
C LEU A 4 13.68 -4.61 5.14
N ASN A 5 14.58 -5.60 5.10
CA ASN A 5 14.84 -6.41 3.90
C ASN A 5 14.27 -7.84 3.98
N LYS A 6 13.66 -8.18 5.12
CA LYS A 6 12.98 -9.44 5.41
C LYS A 6 11.79 -9.15 6.32
N CYS A 7 10.79 -10.03 6.27
CA CYS A 7 9.63 -9.95 7.14
C CYS A 7 10.08 -9.94 8.62
N PRO A 8 9.69 -8.94 9.43
CA PRO A 8 10.04 -8.90 10.84
C PRO A 8 9.49 -10.09 11.65
N ILE A 9 8.39 -10.70 11.19
CA ILE A 9 7.72 -11.80 11.89
C ILE A 9 8.38 -13.14 11.58
N CYS A 10 8.52 -13.50 10.29
CA CYS A 10 8.95 -14.84 9.88
C CYS A 10 10.33 -14.89 9.20
N GLY A 11 10.98 -13.74 8.99
CA GLY A 11 12.24 -13.65 8.23
C GLY A 11 12.10 -13.93 6.73
N GLY A 12 10.87 -14.11 6.23
CA GLY A 12 10.54 -14.38 4.82
C GLY A 12 10.75 -13.19 3.89
N LYS A 13 10.48 -13.40 2.61
CA LYS A 13 10.59 -12.37 1.58
C LYS A 13 9.50 -11.31 1.75
N LEU A 14 9.87 -10.05 1.55
CA LEU A 14 8.96 -8.92 1.45
C LEU A 14 8.73 -8.53 -0.01
N GLU A 15 7.53 -8.02 -0.27
CA GLU A 15 7.11 -7.48 -1.55
C GLU A 15 6.59 -6.06 -1.34
N TYR A 16 7.03 -5.15 -2.20
CA TYR A 16 6.46 -3.81 -2.29
C TYR A 16 5.39 -3.82 -3.38
N ASN A 17 4.15 -3.55 -2.98
CA ASN A 17 2.99 -3.53 -3.84
C ASN A 17 2.67 -2.09 -4.22
N MET A 18 3.16 -1.66 -5.38
CA MET A 18 2.84 -0.36 -5.95
C MET A 18 1.39 -0.36 -6.46
N LEU A 19 0.60 0.62 -6.02
CA LEU A 19 -0.77 0.78 -6.47
C LEU A 19 -0.81 1.63 -7.74
N CYS A 20 -1.40 1.07 -8.79
CA CYS A 20 -1.67 1.76 -10.05
C CYS A 20 -3.17 1.99 -10.22
N GLN A 21 -3.55 3.15 -10.76
CA GLN A 21 -4.93 3.52 -10.97
C GLN A 21 -5.33 3.37 -12.43
N TYR A 22 -6.57 2.89 -12.62
CA TYR A 22 -7.30 3.13 -13.85
C TYR A 22 -8.56 3.94 -13.53
N THR A 23 -8.90 4.84 -14.44
CA THR A 23 -10.03 5.75 -14.28
C THR A 23 -11.12 5.39 -15.28
N ASN A 24 -12.33 5.13 -14.78
CA ASN A 24 -13.53 5.05 -15.62
C ASN A 24 -14.17 6.44 -15.70
N ILE A 25 -14.16 7.04 -16.88
CA ILE A 25 -14.67 8.39 -17.07
C ILE A 25 -16.12 8.32 -17.53
N TYR A 26 -17.00 9.00 -16.81
CA TYR A 26 -18.43 9.15 -17.13
C TYR A 26 -18.74 10.61 -17.48
N GLY A 27 -19.82 10.85 -18.22
CA GLY A 27 -20.36 12.19 -18.37
C GLY A 27 -21.30 12.53 -17.22
N ILE A 28 -21.36 13.81 -16.83
CA ILE A 28 -22.41 14.33 -15.96
C ILE A 28 -23.51 14.93 -16.85
N LYS A 29 -24.75 14.48 -16.67
CA LYS A 29 -25.93 14.97 -17.38
C LYS A 29 -26.41 16.29 -16.78
N ARG A 30 -27.28 17.02 -17.50
CA ARG A 30 -27.84 18.31 -17.02
C ARG A 30 -28.66 18.20 -15.73
N ASN A 31 -29.19 17.02 -15.43
CA ASN A 31 -29.91 16.73 -14.20
C ASN A 31 -28.97 16.27 -13.06
N GLY A 32 -27.66 16.24 -13.27
CA GLY A 32 -26.66 15.83 -12.26
C GLY A 32 -26.30 14.35 -12.27
N ASP A 33 -27.07 13.49 -12.95
CA ASP A 33 -26.78 12.06 -13.03
C ASP A 33 -25.54 11.76 -13.88
N LEU A 34 -24.90 10.62 -13.63
CA LEU A 34 -23.90 10.08 -14.54
C LEU A 34 -24.53 9.51 -15.82
N THR A 35 -23.77 9.49 -16.90
CA THR A 35 -24.10 8.70 -18.10
C THR A 35 -24.07 7.22 -17.75
N GLU A 36 -25.06 6.45 -18.21
CA GLU A 36 -25.14 5.01 -17.93
C GLU A 36 -23.93 4.24 -18.48
N ARG A 37 -23.42 4.68 -19.64
CA ARG A 37 -22.21 4.12 -20.22
C ARG A 37 -21.00 4.98 -19.85
N ARG A 38 -19.90 4.31 -19.51
CA ARG A 38 -18.59 4.96 -19.43
C ARG A 38 -18.21 5.52 -20.79
N LYS A 39 -17.64 6.72 -20.82
CA LYS A 39 -17.13 7.37 -22.04
C LYS A 39 -15.84 6.73 -22.51
N ARG A 40 -14.91 6.49 -21.57
CA ARG A 40 -13.63 5.83 -21.82
C ARG A 40 -13.02 5.32 -20.52
N LYS A 41 -12.03 4.43 -20.66
CA LYS A 41 -11.13 4.01 -19.60
C LYS A 41 -9.77 4.66 -19.87
N GLU A 42 -9.18 5.26 -18.85
CA GLU A 42 -7.81 5.77 -18.90
C GLU A 42 -6.95 4.99 -17.93
N ASP A 43 -5.73 4.69 -18.35
CA ASP A 43 -4.68 4.24 -17.45
C ASP A 43 -4.04 5.50 -16.87
N ALA A 44 -4.24 5.72 -15.57
CA ALA A 44 -3.72 6.90 -14.88
C ALA A 44 -2.32 6.64 -14.32
N GLY A 45 -1.78 5.43 -14.50
CA GLY A 45 -0.45 5.07 -14.04
C GLY A 45 -0.37 4.90 -12.52
N SER A 46 0.82 5.16 -11.97
CA SER A 46 1.09 5.01 -10.54
C SER A 46 0.32 6.03 -9.71
N MET A 47 -0.17 5.62 -8.55
CA MET A 47 -0.74 6.52 -7.53
C MET A 47 0.33 7.09 -6.59
N GLU A 48 1.61 6.81 -6.85
CA GLU A 48 2.74 7.14 -5.97
C GLU A 48 2.57 6.62 -4.53
N CYS A 49 1.74 5.58 -4.36
CA CYS A 49 1.53 4.90 -3.10
C CYS A 49 1.66 3.39 -3.28
N GLY A 50 1.90 2.71 -2.16
CA GLY A 50 2.06 1.28 -2.13
C GLY A 50 2.21 0.79 -0.71
N PHE A 51 2.09 -0.52 -0.54
CA PHE A 51 2.20 -1.15 0.76
C PHE A 51 3.22 -2.28 0.72
N ILE A 52 3.76 -2.63 1.88
CA ILE A 52 4.70 -3.73 2.04
C ILE A 52 3.94 -4.94 2.57
N ALA A 53 4.14 -6.10 1.98
CA ALA A 53 3.56 -7.35 2.45
C ALA A 53 4.60 -8.48 2.47
N CYS A 54 4.41 -9.44 3.37
CA CYS A 54 5.19 -10.68 3.33
C CYS A 54 4.58 -11.66 2.33
N ALA A 55 5.44 -12.31 1.55
CA ALA A 55 5.02 -13.34 0.59
C ALA A 55 4.63 -14.68 1.25
N ASN A 56 4.95 -14.86 2.55
CA ASN A 56 4.87 -16.15 3.23
C ASN A 56 3.91 -16.17 4.43
N GLU A 57 3.58 -15.03 5.01
CA GLU A 57 2.82 -14.92 6.28
C GLU A 57 1.99 -13.63 6.30
N ASP A 58 1.10 -13.55 7.28
CA ASP A 58 0.24 -12.40 7.56
C ASP A 58 1.04 -11.23 8.17
N PHE A 59 1.79 -10.54 7.31
CA PHE A 59 2.43 -9.25 7.59
C PHE A 59 2.13 -8.27 6.47
N MET A 60 1.54 -7.12 6.79
CA MET A 60 1.16 -6.11 5.81
C MET A 60 1.12 -4.71 6.42
N THR A 61 1.59 -3.71 5.68
CA THR A 61 1.38 -2.28 5.97
C THR A 61 0.20 -1.71 5.20
N ASP A 62 -0.30 -0.54 5.59
CA ASP A 62 -1.05 0.33 4.68
C ASP A 62 -0.09 1.17 3.80
N CYS A 63 -0.65 2.15 3.09
CA CYS A 63 0.11 3.05 2.22
C CYS A 63 0.93 4.11 2.97
N ASP A 64 0.67 4.28 4.27
CA ASP A 64 1.39 5.20 5.16
C ASP A 64 2.43 4.45 6.01
N LEU A 65 2.73 3.20 5.66
CA LEU A 65 3.66 2.29 6.34
C LEU A 65 3.19 1.84 7.75
N THR A 66 1.93 2.06 8.11
CA THR A 66 1.38 1.54 9.37
C THR A 66 1.14 0.04 9.24
N VAL A 67 1.65 -0.76 10.18
CA VAL A 67 1.39 -2.21 10.18
C VAL A 67 -0.09 -2.47 10.52
N ILE A 68 -0.82 -3.03 9.56
CA ILE A 68 -2.26 -3.35 9.70
C ILE A 68 -2.51 -4.85 9.89
N VAL A 69 -1.52 -5.68 9.54
CA VAL A 69 -1.53 -7.11 9.79
C VAL A 69 -0.14 -7.52 10.31
N PRO A 70 -0.05 -8.16 11.50
CA PRO A 70 -1.12 -8.37 12.46
C PRO A 70 -1.63 -7.05 13.06
N GLN A 71 -2.88 -7.04 13.52
CA GLN A 71 -3.45 -5.88 14.22
C GLN A 71 -2.72 -5.63 15.54
N ASN A 72 -2.62 -4.36 15.95
CA ASN A 72 -1.93 -3.92 17.18
C ASN A 72 -0.45 -4.38 17.24
N SER A 73 0.22 -4.38 16.09
CA SER A 73 1.65 -4.64 16.01
C SER A 73 2.45 -3.48 16.59
N ASP A 74 3.39 -3.78 17.49
CA ASP A 74 4.38 -2.80 18.00
C ASP A 74 5.53 -2.54 17.02
N ILE A 75 5.50 -3.18 15.84
CA ILE A 75 6.45 -2.93 14.76
C ILE A 75 6.15 -1.57 14.11
N ILE A 76 7.10 -0.66 14.19
CA ILE A 76 7.06 0.66 13.56
C ILE A 76 7.93 0.64 12.31
N ILE A 77 7.36 0.97 11.16
CA ILE A 77 8.07 1.06 9.89
C ILE A 77 8.37 2.53 9.57
N SER A 78 9.57 2.80 9.07
CA SER A 78 9.97 4.13 8.62
C SER A 78 10.78 4.07 7.32
N GLN A 79 10.77 5.17 6.57
CA GLN A 79 11.57 5.31 5.35
C GLN A 79 12.55 6.48 5.50
N ILE A 80 13.84 6.21 5.25
CA ILE A 80 14.91 7.20 5.34
C ILE A 80 15.79 7.06 4.09
N HIS A 81 15.92 8.13 3.29
CA HIS A 81 16.72 8.16 2.05
C HIS A 81 16.49 6.90 1.18
N ASP A 82 15.23 6.64 0.82
CA ASP A 82 14.76 5.52 -0.02
C ASP A 82 14.94 4.10 0.56
N ARG A 83 15.30 3.98 1.84
CA ARG A 83 15.44 2.69 2.51
C ARG A 83 14.38 2.53 3.59
N TYR A 84 13.79 1.34 3.63
CA TYR A 84 12.83 0.99 4.67
C TYR A 84 13.53 0.38 5.87
N TYR A 85 13.05 0.74 7.05
CA TYR A 85 13.54 0.31 8.34
C TYR A 85 12.37 -0.11 9.22
N TYR A 86 12.67 -0.89 10.25
CA TYR A 86 11.72 -1.18 11.31
C TYR A 86 12.34 -1.16 12.69
N GLU A 87 11.48 -0.94 13.67
CA GLU A 87 11.75 -1.05 15.10
C GLU A 87 10.62 -1.86 15.74
N GLU A 88 10.95 -2.64 16.75
CA GLU A 88 9.97 -3.34 17.59
C GLU A 88 9.84 -2.49 18.86
N GLY A 89 8.62 -2.20 19.31
CA GLY A 89 8.41 -1.59 20.63
C GLY A 89 9.10 -2.42 21.72
N GLU A 90 9.73 -1.75 22.69
CA GLU A 90 10.22 -2.42 23.90
C GLU A 90 8.98 -2.84 24.72
N GLU A 91 8.91 -4.12 25.11
CA GLU A 91 7.93 -4.64 26.09
C GLU A 91 8.00 -3.92 27.44
#